data_AF-A0A6A0HBG7-F1
#
_entry.id   AF-A0A6A0HBG7-F1
#
_cell.length_a   1.000
_cell.length_b   1.000
_cell.length_c   1.000
_cell.angle_alpha   90.00
_cell.angle_beta   90.00
_cell.angle_gamma   90.00
#
_symmetry.space_group_name_H-M   'P 1'
#
loop_
_entity.id
_entity.type
_entity.pdbx_description
1 polymer ?
#
loop_
_entity_poly.entity_id
_entity_poly.type
_entity_poly.pdbx_seq_one_letter_code
_entity_poly.pdbx_strand_id
1 'polypeptide(L)'
;MRGSCDEQIPHFGYCDEVDLTALVGLRLAMKQVAEQYGVRFSYMPLFVKAASIALTHFPVLNASVDKNCENITYKGRTVLECAQELNRLQQLGAKGALGAADLTHGTFTLSNIGTVGGTYAKPVIPPTEVAIGAIGKIQVLPRFKDNISTGAVVAAHIMQVSWSADHRVVDGATMARFSNLWKSLLENPALMSLYMK
;
A
#
# COMPACT_ATOMS: atom_id res chain seq x y z
N MET A 1 -14.69 29.26 15.29
CA MET A 1 -13.86 28.52 14.34
C MET A 1 -12.86 27.70 15.15
N ARG A 2 -13.11 26.41 15.36
CA ARG A 2 -12.14 25.51 16.02
C ARG A 2 -11.33 24.88 14.89
N GLY A 3 -10.05 25.22 14.78
CA GLY A 3 -9.12 24.50 13.90
C GLY A 3 -9.14 23.02 14.29
N SER A 4 -9.42 22.15 13.33
CA SER A 4 -9.33 20.70 13.56
C SER A 4 -7.87 20.36 13.82
N CYS A 5 -7.62 19.34 14.66
CA CYS A 5 -6.27 18.85 14.99
C CYS A 5 -5.44 18.38 13.78
N ASP A 6 -5.97 18.48 12.56
CA ASP A 6 -5.27 18.22 11.30
C ASP A 6 -4.15 19.24 11.01
N GLU A 7 -4.20 20.44 11.62
CA GLU A 7 -3.28 21.56 11.34
C GLU A 7 -1.86 21.43 11.95
N GLN A 8 -1.56 20.35 12.67
CA GLN A 8 -0.31 20.23 13.45
C GLN A 8 0.75 19.30 12.85
N ILE A 9 0.39 18.46 11.87
CA ILE A 9 1.33 17.56 11.20
C ILE A 9 1.80 18.21 9.89
N PRO A 10 3.07 18.59 9.74
CA PRO A 10 3.59 19.06 8.46
C PRO A 10 3.62 17.88 7.47
N HIS A 11 2.68 17.89 6.52
CA HIS A 11 2.54 16.82 5.54
C HIS A 11 3.58 16.95 4.43
N PHE A 12 4.45 15.96 4.32
CA PHE A 12 5.28 15.69 3.15
C PHE A 12 4.52 14.81 2.16
N GLY A 13 4.48 15.19 0.89
CA GLY A 13 3.86 14.39 -0.18
C GLY A 13 4.91 13.82 -1.14
N TYR A 14 4.83 12.54 -1.47
CA TYR A 14 5.65 11.88 -2.49
C TYR A 14 4.77 11.00 -3.38
N CYS A 15 4.93 11.10 -4.70
CA CYS A 15 4.11 10.38 -5.66
C CYS A 15 4.99 9.68 -6.68
N ASP A 16 4.57 8.50 -7.14
CA ASP A 16 5.23 7.76 -8.21
C ASP A 16 4.21 6.96 -9.05
N GLU A 17 4.63 6.51 -10.22
CA GLU A 17 3.93 5.50 -11.00
C GLU A 17 4.55 4.11 -10.82
N VAL A 18 3.72 3.08 -10.89
CA VAL A 18 4.11 1.68 -10.75
C VAL A 18 3.58 0.87 -11.93
N ASP A 19 4.45 0.08 -12.56
CA ASP A 19 4.05 -0.86 -13.60
C ASP A 19 3.61 -2.21 -13.00
N LEU A 20 2.30 -2.44 -13.00
CA LEU A 20 1.70 -3.66 -12.47
C LEU A 20 1.54 -4.76 -13.52
N THR A 21 2.10 -4.64 -14.72
CA THR A 21 1.89 -5.61 -15.82
C THR A 21 2.23 -7.04 -15.39
N ALA A 22 3.36 -7.24 -14.71
CA ALA A 22 3.73 -8.55 -14.15
C ALA A 22 2.78 -9.00 -13.03
N LEU A 23 2.35 -8.08 -12.16
CA LEU A 23 1.43 -8.36 -11.06
C LEU A 23 0.04 -8.77 -11.56
N VAL A 24 -0.44 -8.18 -12.66
CA VAL A 24 -1.70 -8.58 -13.30
C VAL A 24 -1.61 -10.03 -13.77
N GLY A 25 -0.49 -10.42 -14.40
CA GLY A 25 -0.24 -11.81 -14.77
C GLY A 25 -0.27 -12.76 -13.56
N LEU A 26 0.43 -12.40 -12.47
CA LEU A 26 0.45 -13.20 -11.25
C LEU A 26 -0.96 -13.33 -10.65
N ARG A 27 -1.71 -12.23 -10.56
CA ARG A 27 -3.07 -12.25 -10.00
C ARG A 27 -3.99 -13.19 -10.77
N LEU A 28 -3.89 -13.23 -12.11
CA LEU A 28 -4.68 -14.13 -12.93
C LEU A 28 -4.36 -15.60 -12.64
N ALA A 29 -3.07 -15.94 -12.48
CA ALA A 29 -2.64 -17.29 -12.11
C ALA A 29 -3.11 -17.68 -10.70
N MET A 30 -2.96 -16.78 -9.72
CA MET A 30 -3.33 -17.05 -8.32
C MET A 30 -4.83 -17.07 -8.07
N LYS A 31 -5.63 -16.37 -8.89
CA LYS A 31 -7.09 -16.33 -8.73
C LYS A 31 -7.71 -17.73 -8.75
N GLN A 32 -7.26 -18.60 -9.68
CA GLN A 32 -7.75 -19.98 -9.79
C GLN A 32 -7.44 -20.81 -8.54
N VAL A 33 -6.26 -20.62 -7.96
CA VAL A 33 -5.85 -21.33 -6.73
C VAL A 33 -6.61 -20.79 -5.52
N ALA A 34 -6.75 -19.47 -5.38
CA ALA A 34 -7.44 -18.84 -4.27
C ALA A 34 -8.95 -19.17 -4.22
N GLU A 35 -9.57 -19.39 -5.38
CA GLU A 35 -10.97 -19.85 -5.47
C GLU A 35 -11.16 -21.22 -4.80
N GLN A 36 -10.15 -22.11 -4.82
CA GLN A 36 -10.21 -23.41 -4.13
C GLN A 36 -10.27 -23.24 -2.60
N TYR A 37 -9.72 -22.14 -2.08
CA TYR A 37 -9.79 -21.78 -0.66
C TYR A 37 -10.98 -20.87 -0.34
N GLY A 38 -11.88 -20.62 -1.30
CA GLY A 38 -13.04 -19.74 -1.13
C GLY A 38 -12.69 -18.26 -0.93
N VAL A 39 -11.48 -17.83 -1.35
CA VAL A 39 -10.96 -16.48 -1.11
C VAL A 39 -10.99 -15.66 -2.40
N ARG A 40 -11.62 -14.48 -2.36
CA ARG A 40 -11.55 -13.52 -3.47
C ARG A 40 -10.16 -12.88 -3.53
N PHE A 41 -9.39 -13.23 -4.56
CA PHE A 41 -8.04 -12.68 -4.75
C PHE A 41 -8.05 -11.32 -5.47
N SER A 42 -7.86 -10.25 -4.69
CA SER A 42 -7.72 -8.86 -5.19
C SER A 42 -6.25 -8.42 -5.20
N TYR A 43 -5.97 -7.19 -5.64
CA TYR A 43 -4.61 -6.63 -5.58
C TYR A 43 -4.21 -6.18 -4.17
N MET A 44 -5.18 -5.84 -3.30
CA MET A 44 -4.91 -5.32 -1.96
C MET A 44 -4.04 -6.23 -1.08
N PRO A 45 -4.25 -7.57 -1.02
CA PRO A 45 -3.35 -8.46 -0.29
C PRO A 45 -1.89 -8.37 -0.74
N LEU A 46 -1.65 -8.17 -2.05
CA LEU A 46 -0.31 -8.01 -2.61
C LEU A 46 0.28 -6.65 -2.23
N PHE A 47 -0.50 -5.57 -2.31
CA PHE A 47 -0.07 -4.24 -1.88
C PHE A 47 0.24 -4.16 -0.39
N VAL A 48 -0.62 -4.76 0.45
CA VAL A 48 -0.42 -4.86 1.89
C VAL A 48 0.81 -5.69 2.21
N LYS A 49 1.03 -6.82 1.52
CA LYS A 49 2.23 -7.63 1.74
C LYS A 49 3.50 -6.91 1.32
N ALA A 50 3.51 -6.26 0.15
CA ALA A 50 4.64 -5.47 -0.29
C ALA A 50 4.94 -4.32 0.69
N ALA A 51 3.90 -3.64 1.19
CA ALA A 51 4.05 -2.60 2.20
C ALA A 51 4.60 -3.19 3.51
N SER A 52 4.08 -4.31 3.99
CA SER A 52 4.58 -5.01 5.16
C SER A 52 6.06 -5.35 5.04
N ILE A 53 6.51 -5.87 3.90
CA ILE A 53 7.94 -6.13 3.63
C ILE A 53 8.72 -4.81 3.62
N ALA A 54 8.25 -3.77 2.92
CA ALA A 54 8.96 -2.50 2.90
C ALA A 54 9.07 -1.86 4.30
N LEU A 55 8.03 -1.99 5.14
CA LEU A 55 8.02 -1.47 6.51
C LEU A 55 9.01 -2.20 7.43
N THR A 56 9.42 -3.44 7.14
CA THR A 56 10.50 -4.08 7.93
C THR A 56 11.86 -3.45 7.68
N HIS A 57 12.08 -2.91 6.47
CA HIS A 57 13.29 -2.17 6.12
C HIS A 57 13.24 -0.70 6.54
N PHE A 58 12.04 -0.13 6.64
CA PHE A 58 11.80 1.27 7.02
C PHE A 58 10.87 1.36 8.24
N PRO A 59 11.29 0.87 9.41
CA PRO A 59 10.43 0.78 10.60
C PRO A 59 9.93 2.14 11.09
N VAL A 60 10.64 3.24 10.78
CA VAL A 60 10.22 4.62 11.08
C VAL A 60 8.85 4.95 10.49
N LEU A 61 8.47 4.33 9.36
CA LEU A 61 7.16 4.53 8.71
C LEU A 61 6.04 3.73 9.36
N ASN A 62 6.37 2.76 10.21
CA ASN A 62 5.41 1.96 10.99
C ASN A 62 5.37 2.39 12.47
N ALA A 63 6.01 3.52 12.80
CA ALA A 63 5.98 4.07 14.14
C ALA A 63 4.62 4.73 14.41
N SER A 64 4.08 4.53 15.60
CA SER A 64 2.97 5.33 16.11
C SER A 64 3.54 6.43 16.98
N VAL A 65 3.07 7.66 16.81
CA VAL A 65 3.47 8.79 17.65
C VAL A 65 2.51 8.84 18.83
N ASP A 66 2.92 8.30 19.98
CA ASP A 66 2.32 8.68 21.25
C ASP A 66 2.95 10.02 21.73
N LYS A 67 2.38 10.71 22.73
CA LYS A 67 2.92 12.00 23.21
C LYS A 67 4.36 11.92 23.78
N ASN A 68 4.88 10.71 23.99
CA ASN A 68 6.13 10.37 24.69
C ASN A 68 7.11 9.44 23.90
N CYS A 69 6.72 8.84 22.76
CA CYS A 69 7.54 8.05 21.82
C CYS A 69 8.34 6.84 22.40
N GLU A 70 7.71 5.86 23.08
CA GLU A 70 8.50 4.80 23.75
C GLU A 70 8.36 3.35 23.21
N ASN A 71 7.47 2.99 22.27
CA ASN A 71 7.34 1.57 21.85
C ASN A 71 7.03 1.35 20.34
N ILE A 72 7.76 0.42 19.70
CA ILE A 72 7.54 -0.05 18.31
C ILE A 72 7.09 -1.52 18.32
N THR A 73 5.93 -1.83 17.72
CA THR A 73 5.38 -3.20 17.61
C THR A 73 5.42 -3.70 16.17
N TYR A 74 6.03 -4.87 15.92
CA TYR A 74 6.08 -5.51 14.61
C TYR A 74 4.98 -6.59 14.48
N LYS A 75 4.20 -6.56 13.38
CA LYS A 75 3.19 -7.59 13.05
C LYS A 75 3.46 -8.16 11.65
N GLY A 76 3.51 -9.49 11.51
CA GLY A 76 3.71 -10.18 10.23
C GLY A 76 2.58 -11.17 9.93
N ARG A 77 2.09 -11.18 8.68
CA ARG A 77 1.10 -12.14 8.14
C ARG A 77 1.50 -12.59 6.74
N THR A 78 1.06 -13.78 6.31
CA THR A 78 1.21 -14.27 4.92
C THR A 78 0.22 -13.57 3.98
N VAL A 79 0.43 -13.66 2.66
CA VAL A 79 -0.48 -13.06 1.66
C VAL A 79 -1.90 -13.63 1.77
N LEU A 80 -2.02 -14.94 2.00
CA LEU A 80 -3.31 -15.62 2.13
C LEU A 80 -4.04 -15.17 3.40
N GLU A 81 -3.33 -15.06 4.53
CA GLU A 81 -3.88 -14.52 5.77
C GLU A 81 -4.33 -13.07 5.61
N CYS A 82 -3.55 -12.23 4.92
CA CYS A 82 -3.96 -10.87 4.58
C CYS A 82 -5.25 -10.88 3.74
N ALA A 83 -5.39 -11.78 2.77
CA ALA A 83 -6.59 -11.89 1.95
C ALA A 83 -7.83 -12.36 2.74
N GLN A 84 -7.66 -13.35 3.62
CA GLN A 84 -8.71 -13.84 4.51
C GLN A 84 -9.18 -12.73 5.46
N GLU A 85 -8.24 -12.02 6.07
CA GLU A 85 -8.55 -10.94 7.01
C GLU A 85 -9.21 -9.75 6.31
N LEU A 86 -8.75 -9.38 5.12
CA LEU A 86 -9.40 -8.35 4.30
C LEU A 86 -10.84 -8.73 3.96
N ASN A 87 -11.10 -10.00 3.60
CA ASN A 87 -12.46 -10.46 3.34
C ASN A 87 -13.33 -10.43 4.60
N ARG A 88 -12.80 -10.83 5.76
CA ARG A 88 -13.50 -10.75 7.06
C ARG A 88 -13.90 -9.31 7.37
N LEU A 89 -12.95 -8.38 7.28
CA LEU A 89 -13.17 -6.96 7.57
C LEU A 89 -14.14 -6.32 6.57
N GLN A 90 -14.07 -6.66 5.28
CA GLN A 90 -15.03 -6.20 4.28
C GLN A 90 -16.46 -6.69 4.59
N GLN A 91 -16.62 -7.95 4.99
CA GLN A 91 -17.93 -8.49 5.36
C GLN A 91 -18.50 -7.86 6.63
N LEU A 92 -17.67 -7.65 7.65
CA LEU A 92 -18.10 -6.98 8.89
C LEU A 92 -18.40 -5.50 8.67
N GLY A 93 -17.58 -4.80 7.88
CA GLY A 93 -17.79 -3.41 7.50
C GLY A 93 -19.09 -3.21 6.72
N ALA A 94 -19.38 -4.10 5.76
CA ALA A 94 -20.65 -4.07 5.02
C ALA A 94 -21.88 -4.29 5.92
N LYS A 95 -21.72 -4.98 7.05
CA LYS A 95 -22.76 -5.23 8.05
C LYS A 95 -22.78 -4.21 9.19
N GLY A 96 -21.87 -3.24 9.21
CA GLY A 96 -21.71 -2.30 10.32
C GLY A 96 -21.28 -2.95 11.64
N ALA A 97 -20.69 -4.14 11.59
CA ALA A 97 -20.39 -4.99 12.74
C ALA A 97 -18.89 -5.00 13.12
N LEU A 98 -18.16 -3.94 12.77
CA LEU A 98 -16.74 -3.81 13.15
C LEU A 98 -16.64 -3.54 14.65
N GLY A 99 -15.83 -4.35 15.35
CA GLY A 99 -15.58 -4.16 16.76
C GLY A 99 -14.56 -3.05 17.02
N ALA A 100 -14.49 -2.56 18.26
CA ALA A 100 -13.47 -1.57 18.66
C ALA A 100 -12.04 -2.08 18.40
N ALA A 101 -11.79 -3.37 18.59
CA ALA A 101 -10.49 -4.00 18.33
C ALA A 101 -10.10 -4.04 16.84
N ASP A 102 -11.06 -3.96 15.92
CA ASP A 102 -10.79 -3.91 14.47
C ASP A 102 -10.38 -2.49 14.02
N LEU A 103 -10.67 -1.47 14.83
CA LEU A 103 -10.48 -0.05 14.51
C LEU A 103 -9.34 0.60 15.30
N THR A 104 -8.78 -0.08 16.29
CA THR A 104 -7.71 0.43 17.14
C THR A 104 -6.34 -0.16 16.76
N HIS A 105 -5.27 0.58 17.04
CA HIS A 105 -3.87 0.15 16.85
C HIS A 105 -3.43 -0.06 15.39
N GLY A 106 -3.99 0.73 14.45
CA GLY A 106 -3.41 0.90 13.13
C GLY A 106 -2.02 1.54 13.23
N THR A 107 -1.05 1.01 12.50
CA THR A 107 0.34 1.50 12.47
C THR A 107 0.71 2.09 11.11
N PHE A 108 -0.09 1.82 10.08
CA PHE A 108 0.10 2.29 8.71
C PHE A 108 -1.20 2.11 7.92
N THR A 109 -1.57 3.12 7.13
CA THR A 109 -2.80 3.09 6.33
C THR A 109 -2.52 3.01 4.82
N LEU A 110 -3.24 2.12 4.14
CA LEU A 110 -3.39 2.12 2.68
C LEU A 110 -4.84 2.42 2.29
N SER A 111 -5.03 3.52 1.58
CA SER A 111 -6.31 3.97 1.05
C SER A 111 -6.42 3.67 -0.44
N ASN A 112 -7.31 2.75 -0.81
CA ASN A 112 -7.56 2.42 -2.21
C ASN A 112 -8.67 3.28 -2.79
N ILE A 113 -8.33 4.49 -3.24
CA ILE A 113 -9.29 5.39 -3.92
C ILE A 113 -9.59 4.94 -5.35
N GLY A 114 -8.70 4.14 -5.95
CA GLY A 114 -8.81 3.65 -7.32
C GLY A 114 -10.06 2.81 -7.60
N THR A 115 -10.76 2.31 -6.58
CA THR A 115 -12.06 1.63 -6.74
C THR A 115 -13.19 2.58 -7.12
N VAL A 116 -13.08 3.87 -6.74
CA VAL A 116 -14.03 4.93 -7.13
C VAL A 116 -13.49 5.67 -8.36
N GLY A 117 -12.20 6.01 -8.34
CA GLY A 117 -11.52 6.71 -9.43
C GLY A 117 -10.37 7.58 -8.93
N GLY A 118 -9.64 8.22 -9.86
CA GLY A 118 -8.52 9.10 -9.56
C GLY A 118 -7.15 8.48 -9.84
N THR A 119 -6.17 9.34 -10.12
CA THR A 119 -4.76 8.98 -10.33
C THR A 119 -3.97 9.28 -9.06
N TYR A 120 -3.57 10.53 -8.88
CA TYR A 120 -2.90 11.00 -7.67
C TYR A 120 -3.90 11.56 -6.66
N ALA A 121 -3.53 11.50 -5.39
CA ALA A 121 -4.26 12.14 -4.32
C ALA A 121 -3.29 12.71 -3.28
N LYS A 122 -3.79 13.58 -2.41
CA LYS A 122 -3.07 13.98 -1.21
C LYS A 122 -3.81 13.40 -0.01
N PRO A 123 -3.47 12.18 0.44
CA PRO A 123 -4.11 11.59 1.60
C PRO A 123 -3.78 12.37 2.87
N VAL A 124 -4.72 12.40 3.82
CA VAL A 124 -4.55 13.02 5.14
C VAL A 124 -4.07 11.93 6.11
N ILE A 125 -3.01 12.22 6.86
CA ILE A 125 -2.40 11.27 7.79
C ILE A 125 -3.33 11.09 9.00
N PRO A 126 -3.71 9.85 9.37
CA PRO A 126 -4.45 9.61 10.61
C PRO A 126 -3.65 10.07 11.85
N PRO A 127 -4.28 10.66 12.88
CA PRO A 127 -3.56 11.27 14.00
C PRO A 127 -2.60 10.36 14.78
N THR A 128 -2.79 9.04 14.73
CA THR A 128 -2.00 8.03 15.44
C THR A 128 -0.88 7.42 14.60
N GLU A 129 -0.81 7.79 13.32
CA GLU A 129 0.11 7.21 12.33
C GLU A 129 1.04 8.28 11.77
N VAL A 130 2.17 7.86 11.22
CA VAL A 130 3.19 8.75 10.63
C VAL A 130 3.11 8.83 9.11
N ALA A 131 2.45 7.87 8.46
CA ALA A 131 2.40 7.77 7.01
C ALA A 131 1.12 7.10 6.53
N ILE A 132 0.66 7.51 5.35
CA ILE A 132 -0.48 6.94 4.63
C ILE A 132 -0.17 6.88 3.14
N GLY A 133 -0.58 5.79 2.49
CA GLY A 133 -0.54 5.64 1.03
C GLY A 133 -1.93 5.69 0.41
N ALA A 134 -2.11 6.48 -0.63
CA ALA A 134 -3.27 6.45 -1.50
C ALA A 134 -2.92 5.73 -2.81
N ILE A 135 -3.74 4.76 -3.18
CA ILE A 135 -3.59 3.94 -4.38
C ILE A 135 -4.61 4.38 -5.42
N GLY A 136 -4.12 4.81 -6.57
CA GLY A 136 -4.92 5.26 -7.71
C GLY A 136 -5.52 4.11 -8.52
N LYS A 137 -6.29 4.46 -9.55
CA LYS A 137 -6.89 3.51 -10.48
C LYS A 137 -5.80 2.89 -11.36
N ILE A 138 -5.85 1.55 -11.52
CA ILE A 138 -5.02 0.86 -12.51
C ILE A 138 -5.57 1.16 -13.91
N GLN A 139 -4.73 1.65 -14.80
CA GLN A 139 -5.08 2.01 -16.18
C GLN A 139 -4.11 1.36 -17.16
N VAL A 140 -4.62 0.95 -18.32
CA VAL A 140 -3.76 0.48 -19.41
C VAL A 140 -3.27 1.69 -20.18
N LEU A 141 -1.97 1.95 -20.15
CA LEU A 141 -1.34 3.08 -20.81
C LEU A 141 -0.23 2.60 -21.75
N PRO A 142 0.01 3.28 -22.88
CA PRO A 142 1.15 3.00 -23.73
C PRO A 142 2.46 3.37 -23.01
N ARG A 143 3.42 2.44 -23.00
CA ARG A 143 4.78 2.63 -22.48
C ARG A 143 5.80 2.05 -23.45
N PHE A 144 7.02 2.56 -23.42
CA PHE A 144 8.11 1.98 -24.20
C PHE A 144 8.59 0.69 -23.55
N LYS A 145 8.85 -0.33 -24.37
CA LYS A 145 9.51 -1.55 -23.92
C LYS A 145 10.97 -1.23 -23.58
N ASP A 146 11.55 -1.92 -22.58
CA ASP A 146 12.87 -1.75 -21.95
C ASP A 146 14.06 -1.40 -22.87
N ASN A 147 13.95 -1.63 -24.18
CA ASN A 147 14.94 -1.26 -25.17
C ASN A 147 14.46 -0.09 -26.05
N ILE A 148 14.82 1.13 -25.64
CA ILE A 148 14.57 2.40 -26.35
C ILE A 148 14.99 2.33 -27.83
N SER A 149 16.00 1.51 -28.18
CA SER A 149 16.49 1.39 -29.56
C SER A 149 15.45 0.85 -30.56
N THR A 150 14.45 0.10 -30.09
CA THR A 150 13.40 -0.45 -30.97
C THR A 150 12.21 0.48 -31.15
N GLY A 151 12.04 1.47 -30.26
CA GLY A 151 10.87 2.36 -30.24
C GLY A 151 9.53 1.65 -30.03
N ALA A 152 9.53 0.36 -29.65
CA ALA A 152 8.32 -0.44 -29.53
C ALA A 152 7.47 0.02 -28.33
N VAL A 153 6.22 0.37 -28.60
CA VAL A 153 5.22 0.74 -27.58
C VAL A 153 4.41 -0.51 -27.21
N VAL A 154 4.31 -0.78 -25.91
CA VAL A 154 3.52 -1.86 -25.33
C VAL A 154 2.43 -1.31 -24.41
N ALA A 155 1.34 -2.04 -24.29
CA ALA A 155 0.30 -1.75 -23.32
C ALA A 155 0.77 -2.20 -21.92
N ALA A 156 0.95 -1.24 -21.00
CA ALA A 156 1.36 -1.49 -19.63
C ALA A 156 0.23 -1.16 -18.64
N HIS A 157 0.10 -1.93 -17.58
CA HIS A 157 -0.87 -1.69 -16.51
C HIS A 157 -0.28 -0.74 -15.47
N ILE A 158 -0.53 0.55 -15.62
CA ILE A 158 0.07 1.58 -14.77
C ILE A 158 -0.88 1.97 -13.64
N MET A 159 -0.31 2.18 -12.47
CA MET A 159 -1.01 2.65 -11.28
C MET A 159 -0.20 3.77 -10.61
N GLN A 160 -0.87 4.83 -10.20
CA GLN A 160 -0.26 5.89 -9.41
C GLN A 160 -0.36 5.55 -7.92
N VAL A 161 0.68 5.91 -7.18
CA VAL A 161 0.69 5.90 -5.72
C VAL A 161 1.04 7.28 -5.20
N SER A 162 0.35 7.70 -4.15
CA SER A 162 0.60 8.95 -3.45
C SER A 162 0.78 8.71 -1.97
N TRP A 163 1.93 9.08 -1.44
CA TRP A 163 2.29 8.94 -0.04
C TRP A 163 2.20 10.30 0.64
N SER A 164 1.63 10.32 1.84
CA SER A 164 1.77 11.43 2.78
C SER A 164 2.48 10.93 4.03
N ALA A 165 3.44 11.70 4.54
CA ALA A 165 4.10 11.41 5.80
C ALA A 165 4.39 12.65 6.64
N ASP A 166 4.57 12.42 7.94
CA ASP A 166 4.93 13.45 8.91
C ASP A 166 6.40 13.86 8.74
N HIS A 167 6.62 15.05 8.16
CA HIS A 167 7.97 15.55 7.86
C HIS A 167 8.81 15.86 9.13
N ARG A 168 8.22 15.82 10.33
CA ARG A 168 8.97 15.96 11.59
C ARG A 168 9.88 14.77 11.86
N VAL A 169 9.46 13.58 11.42
CA VAL A 169 10.13 12.31 11.73
C VAL A 169 10.53 11.51 10.48
N VAL A 170 9.93 11.82 9.32
CA VAL A 170 10.23 11.17 8.04
C VAL A 170 10.85 12.18 7.08
N ASP A 171 12.05 11.86 6.58
CA ASP A 171 12.67 12.63 5.50
C ASP A 171 12.24 12.12 4.11
N GLY A 172 12.37 12.98 3.09
CA GLY A 172 11.96 12.65 1.72
C GLY A 172 12.74 11.51 1.08
N ALA A 173 14.00 11.29 1.46
CA ALA A 173 14.82 10.21 0.91
C ALA A 173 14.38 8.84 1.48
N THR A 174 13.99 8.80 2.75
CA THR A 174 13.41 7.64 3.41
C THR A 174 12.09 7.24 2.76
N MET A 175 11.21 8.20 2.49
CA MET A 175 9.96 7.93 1.77
C MET A 175 10.20 7.45 0.33
N ALA A 176 11.13 8.09 -0.40
CA ALA A 176 11.46 7.67 -1.76
C ALA A 176 12.05 6.25 -1.80
N ARG A 177 12.95 5.90 -0.88
CA ARG A 177 13.51 4.54 -0.78
C ARG A 177 12.45 3.50 -0.40
N PHE A 178 11.55 3.83 0.52
CA PHE A 178 10.42 2.98 0.86
C PHE A 178 9.52 2.74 -0.36
N SER A 179 9.14 3.81 -1.06
CA SER A 179 8.30 3.71 -2.27
C SER A 179 9.00 2.91 -3.37
N ASN A 180 10.31 3.08 -3.57
CA ASN A 180 11.08 2.32 -4.55
C ASN A 180 11.13 0.83 -4.22
N LEU A 181 11.33 0.47 -2.94
CA LEU A 181 11.31 -0.92 -2.51
C LEU A 181 9.90 -1.52 -2.71
N TRP A 182 8.87 -0.82 -2.26
CA TRP A 182 7.47 -1.23 -2.45
C TRP A 182 7.13 -1.42 -3.93
N LYS A 183 7.50 -0.46 -4.78
CA LYS A 183 7.37 -0.50 -6.24
C LYS A 183 8.09 -1.72 -6.81
N SER A 184 9.36 -1.94 -6.48
CA SER A 184 10.14 -3.05 -7.02
C SER A 184 9.52 -4.42 -6.72
N LEU A 185 8.93 -4.59 -5.53
CA LEU A 185 8.23 -5.82 -5.13
C LEU A 185 6.96 -6.06 -5.96
N LEU A 186 6.27 -5.00 -6.37
CA LEU A 186 5.05 -5.10 -7.18
C LEU A 186 5.35 -5.24 -8.68
N GLU A 187 6.35 -4.53 -9.18
CA GLU A 187 6.82 -4.64 -10.57
C GLU A 187 7.48 -5.99 -10.83
N ASN A 188 8.12 -6.58 -9.81
CA ASN A 188 8.75 -7.90 -9.87
C ASN A 188 8.23 -8.81 -8.75
N PRO A 189 7.02 -9.40 -8.90
CA PRO A 189 6.39 -10.19 -7.83
C PRO A 189 7.21 -11.40 -7.36
N ALA A 190 8.11 -11.92 -8.20
CA ALA A 190 9.05 -12.97 -7.82
C ALA A 190 9.94 -12.56 -6.62
N LEU A 191 10.28 -11.27 -6.49
CA LEU A 191 11.06 -10.77 -5.36
C LEU A 191 10.34 -10.97 -4.02
N MET A 192 9.01 -10.89 -4.00
CA MET A 192 8.25 -11.12 -2.77
C MET A 192 8.48 -12.53 -2.22
N SER A 193 8.72 -13.53 -3.08
CA SER A 193 8.98 -14.90 -2.64
C SER A 193 10.24 -15.06 -1.79
N LEU A 194 11.24 -14.21 -1.98
CA LEU A 194 12.46 -14.20 -1.17
C LEU A 194 12.20 -13.77 0.28
N TYR A 195 11.10 -13.05 0.54
CA TYR A 195 10.71 -12.53 1.85
C TYR A 195 9.56 -13.32 2.49
N MET A 196 9.04 -14.34 1.82
CA MET A 196 8.02 -15.24 2.36
C MET A 196 8.73 -16.36 3.15
N LYS A 197 8.83 -16.18 4.47
CA LYS A 197 9.10 -17.25 5.43
C LYS A 197 7.81 -17.77 6.02
#